data_AF-A0A3G9JB66-F1
#
_entry.id   AF-A0A3G9JB66-F1
#
_cell.length_a   1.000
_cell.length_b   1.000
_cell.length_c   1.000
_cell.angle_alpha   90.00
_cell.angle_beta   90.00
_cell.angle_gamma   90.00
#
_symmetry.space_group_name_H-M   'P 1'
#
loop_
_entity.id
_entity.type
_entity.pdbx_description
1 polymer ?
#
loop_
_entity_poly.entity_id
_entity_poly.type
_entity_poly.pdbx_seq_one_letter_code
_entity_poly.pdbx_strand_id
1 'polypeptide(L)'
;MFYVNQSLTVRLNDPRYGGPQFVGKLFTEGLGRLPSPEEYKSYISVIEQKGCSVSVLGELAFRLFSQMDFAAYGLTAAESALAVYRAVLNRDPIASEVQQFKERLLKETAAAIAESFTAGKEFAALLPDIIKGPYYWGNNNSSLSPAETILKASDVQALLDGPELVIELPRGALVLVDQTIEVPAGKTLRTKDQPAHYIQKARLLRVANIPTPLVRVQKSGTLSHVWLDGNRSAYYTDPNGLLRGVNVETAGDGVHLTDNRINDATASTHLVGADYHKGAYIARNLLTCYATSHYPDVKGAWADGITHASTDSIIEDNEVADATDVGIIVFRYVSEDNAYPQTTIVRRNTVVNLGNSAYAGYDIDAWFGKGLVMNFVGNSFEDNAVWTSMKAHQHIVLSFAPLAWTGQEGATATGGRMINNYTPEGLYALAAAGIAVDGVDQYTIRGNQLNLFIGPWANESSGFSPRIISMNSANGLGELQGSYEDLPMHDAKGLFISSALGEPFASDELRHCTVADETYKE
;
A
#
# COMPACT_ATOMS: atom_id res chain seq x y z
N MET A 1 -1.54 -24.46 16.77
CA MET A 1 -1.27 -23.03 17.09
C MET A 1 -0.37 -22.97 18.30
N PHE A 2 0.66 -22.12 18.31
CA PHE A 2 1.58 -22.06 19.45
C PHE A 2 1.77 -20.60 19.89
N TYR A 3 1.37 -20.29 21.12
CA TYR A 3 1.87 -19.10 21.80
C TYR A 3 3.34 -19.34 22.11
N VAL A 4 4.18 -18.43 21.66
CA VAL A 4 5.54 -18.36 22.20
C VAL A 4 5.40 -17.51 23.46
N ASN A 5 5.86 -17.98 24.63
CA ASN A 5 5.82 -17.22 25.89
C ASN A 5 6.79 -16.03 25.87
N GLN A 6 6.74 -15.22 24.83
CA GLN A 6 7.51 -14.00 24.61
C GLN A 6 6.51 -12.86 24.55
N SER A 7 6.64 -11.92 25.49
CA SER A 7 6.01 -10.62 25.39
C SER A 7 7.05 -9.56 25.05
N LEU A 8 6.62 -8.57 24.27
CA LEU A 8 7.44 -7.43 23.89
C LEU A 8 6.72 -6.14 24.26
N THR A 9 7.39 -5.24 24.97
CA THR A 9 6.86 -3.89 25.18
C THR A 9 7.49 -2.93 24.17
N VAL A 10 6.66 -2.35 23.32
CA VAL A 10 7.07 -1.32 22.36
C VAL A 10 6.55 0.03 22.83
N ARG A 11 7.40 1.06 22.81
CA ARG A 11 7.03 2.44 23.17
C ARG A 11 7.10 3.35 21.95
N LEU A 12 6.18 4.31 21.84
CA LEU A 12 6.10 5.23 20.70
C LEU A 12 7.39 5.98 20.42
N ASN A 13 8.06 6.43 21.47
CA ASN A 13 9.25 7.26 21.36
C ASN A 13 10.55 6.47 21.55
N ASP A 14 10.49 5.14 21.56
CA ASP A 14 11.71 4.32 21.62
C ASP A 14 12.42 4.38 20.26
N PRO A 15 13.63 4.96 20.20
CA PRO A 15 14.36 5.12 18.95
C PRO A 15 14.82 3.78 18.37
N ARG A 16 14.85 2.68 19.13
CA ARG A 16 15.21 1.35 18.60
C ARG A 16 14.21 0.84 17.58
N TYR A 17 12.96 1.30 17.67
CA TYR A 17 11.89 0.93 16.74
C TYR A 17 11.55 2.06 15.76
N GLY A 18 12.20 3.22 15.87
CA GLY A 18 12.01 4.36 14.97
C GLY A 18 12.67 4.12 13.62
N GLY A 19 12.25 4.82 12.57
CA GLY A 19 12.88 4.73 11.25
C GLY A 19 12.40 3.67 10.24
N PRO A 20 11.49 2.70 10.52
CA PRO A 20 11.07 1.75 9.49
C PRO A 20 10.49 2.37 8.23
N GLN A 21 9.65 3.41 8.35
CA GLN A 21 9.11 4.09 7.16
C GLN A 21 10.18 4.89 6.40
N PHE A 22 11.21 5.39 7.09
CA PHE A 22 12.37 5.98 6.42
C PHE A 22 13.12 4.92 5.61
N VAL A 23 13.34 3.72 6.17
CA VAL A 23 13.89 2.59 5.43
C VAL A 23 12.99 2.25 4.24
N GLY A 24 11.67 2.16 4.43
CA GLY A 24 10.72 1.98 3.34
C GLY A 24 10.92 2.99 2.20
N LYS A 25 10.99 4.28 2.54
CA LYS A 25 11.23 5.37 1.58
C LYS A 25 12.60 5.31 0.90
N LEU A 26 13.66 4.85 1.59
CA LEU A 26 14.95 4.62 0.94
C LEU A 26 14.81 3.66 -0.24
N PHE A 27 14.05 2.58 -0.10
CA PHE A 27 13.85 1.60 -1.17
C PHE A 27 12.80 2.08 -2.18
N THR A 28 11.62 2.53 -1.74
CA THR A 28 10.53 2.91 -2.67
C THR A 28 10.84 4.18 -3.45
N GLU A 29 11.54 5.15 -2.84
CA GLU A 29 11.90 6.40 -3.49
C GLU A 29 13.33 6.41 -4.05
N GLY A 30 14.25 5.69 -3.42
CA GLY A 30 15.65 5.61 -3.87
C GLY A 30 15.88 4.55 -4.95
N LEU A 31 15.25 3.37 -4.85
CA LEU A 31 15.41 2.24 -5.78
C LEU A 31 14.17 1.91 -6.61
N GLY A 32 13.01 2.46 -6.26
CA GLY A 32 11.76 2.25 -7.01
C GLY A 32 11.07 0.91 -6.79
N ARG A 33 11.33 0.25 -5.65
CA ARG A 33 10.75 -1.04 -5.23
C ARG A 33 10.63 -1.11 -3.71
N LEU A 34 9.91 -2.08 -3.16
CA LEU A 34 10.03 -2.38 -1.72
C LEU A 34 11.41 -2.98 -1.39
N PRO A 35 11.86 -2.89 -0.12
CA PRO A 35 12.96 -3.73 0.32
C PRO A 35 12.51 -5.19 0.28
N SER A 36 13.39 -6.08 -0.18
CA SER A 36 13.21 -7.51 0.09
C SER A 36 13.21 -7.76 1.61
N PRO A 37 12.64 -8.88 2.08
CA PRO A 37 12.65 -9.22 3.50
C PRO A 37 14.06 -9.20 4.13
N GLU A 38 15.06 -9.72 3.43
CA GLU A 38 16.46 -9.77 3.86
C GLU A 38 17.08 -8.38 3.98
N GLU A 39 16.82 -7.52 2.99
CA GLU A 39 17.27 -6.12 3.02
C GLU A 39 16.62 -5.36 4.17
N TYR A 40 15.31 -5.51 4.35
CA TYR A 40 14.58 -4.84 5.44
C TYR A 40 15.11 -5.29 6.81
N LYS A 41 15.24 -6.60 7.05
CA LYS A 41 15.88 -7.14 8.27
C LYS A 41 17.26 -6.54 8.50
N SER A 42 18.09 -6.49 7.46
CA SER A 42 19.45 -5.96 7.56
C SER A 42 19.46 -4.50 7.96
N TYR A 43 18.58 -3.66 7.42
CA TYR A 43 18.52 -2.23 7.73
C TYR A 43 17.94 -1.97 9.13
N ILE A 44 16.84 -2.63 9.48
CA ILE A 44 16.20 -2.47 10.78
C ILE A 44 17.09 -2.96 11.92
N SER A 45 17.84 -4.05 11.73
CA SER A 45 18.77 -4.54 12.75
C SER A 45 19.82 -3.51 13.18
N VAL A 46 20.26 -2.64 12.24
CA VAL A 46 21.20 -1.55 12.55
C VAL A 46 20.52 -0.52 13.44
N ILE A 47 19.27 -0.18 13.17
CA ILE A 47 18.49 0.78 13.96
C ILE A 47 18.17 0.21 15.35
N GLU A 48 17.78 -1.06 15.45
CA GLU A 48 17.49 -1.71 16.73
C GLU A 48 18.73 -1.76 17.63
N GLN A 49 19.92 -1.97 17.05
CA GLN A 49 21.19 -2.04 17.79
C GLN A 49 21.74 -0.66 18.19
N LYS A 50 21.65 0.34 17.30
CA LYS A 50 22.31 1.65 17.48
C LYS A 50 21.34 2.77 17.85
N GLY A 51 20.03 2.55 17.74
CA GLY A 51 18.98 3.55 17.88
C GLY A 51 18.82 4.44 16.64
N CYS A 52 17.57 4.85 16.36
CA CYS A 52 17.25 5.79 15.29
C CYS A 52 17.81 7.19 15.62
N SER A 53 18.84 7.59 14.89
CA SER A 53 19.54 8.87 15.04
C SER A 53 20.02 9.37 13.67
N VAL A 54 20.36 10.67 13.57
CA VAL A 54 20.92 11.24 12.33
C VAL A 54 22.08 10.42 11.78
N SER A 55 23.04 10.06 12.63
CA SER A 55 24.23 9.29 12.24
C SER A 55 23.85 7.92 11.66
N VAL A 56 22.96 7.19 12.33
CA VAL A 56 22.51 5.86 11.90
C VAL A 56 21.73 5.94 10.59
N LEU A 57 20.81 6.90 10.45
CA LEU A 57 20.04 7.05 9.21
C LEU A 57 20.93 7.53 8.04
N GLY A 58 21.97 8.33 8.32
CA GLY A 58 23.02 8.69 7.37
C GLY A 58 23.82 7.50 6.87
N GLU A 59 24.25 6.62 7.78
CA GLU A 59 24.92 5.35 7.44
C GLU A 59 24.06 4.48 6.51
N LEU A 60 22.76 4.36 6.80
CA LEU A 60 21.83 3.57 5.98
C LEU A 60 21.56 4.19 4.60
N ALA A 61 21.40 5.53 4.54
CA ALA A 61 21.27 6.22 3.27
C ALA A 61 22.54 6.07 2.42
N PHE A 62 23.73 6.27 3.01
CA PHE A 62 25.01 6.04 2.36
C PHE A 62 25.11 4.61 1.83
N ARG A 63 24.76 3.61 2.65
CA ARG A 63 24.77 2.19 2.27
C ARG A 63 23.90 1.93 1.04
N LEU A 64 22.65 2.40 1.02
CA LEU A 64 21.72 2.18 -0.10
C LEU A 64 22.26 2.79 -1.41
N PHE A 65 22.60 4.08 -1.38
CA PHE A 65 23.05 4.80 -2.58
C PHE A 65 24.48 4.44 -3.02
N SER A 66 25.19 3.61 -2.24
CA SER A 66 26.47 3.01 -2.63
C SER A 66 26.30 1.65 -3.34
N GLN A 67 25.10 1.06 -3.34
CA GLN A 67 24.87 -0.22 -3.97
C GLN A 67 24.96 -0.13 -5.49
N MET A 68 25.43 -1.22 -6.10
CA MET A 68 25.51 -1.34 -7.56
C MET A 68 24.15 -1.15 -8.23
N ASP A 69 23.06 -1.57 -7.57
CA ASP A 69 21.69 -1.46 -8.10
C ASP A 69 21.31 -0.01 -8.42
N PHE A 70 21.63 0.95 -7.53
CA PHE A 70 21.32 2.36 -7.78
C PHE A 70 22.07 2.91 -9.00
N ALA A 71 23.35 2.56 -9.14
CA ALA A 71 24.16 2.96 -10.29
C ALA A 71 23.72 2.25 -11.59
N ALA A 72 23.23 1.01 -11.49
CA ALA A 72 22.80 0.20 -12.62
C ALA A 72 21.58 0.77 -13.35
N TYR A 73 20.76 1.60 -12.69
CA TYR A 73 19.62 2.25 -13.33
C TYR A 73 19.99 3.33 -14.36
N GLY A 74 21.26 3.76 -14.43
CA GLY A 74 21.70 4.76 -15.40
C GLY A 74 20.93 6.07 -15.29
N LEU A 75 20.68 6.53 -14.06
CA LEU A 75 19.98 7.77 -13.77
C LEU A 75 20.85 8.98 -14.19
N THR A 76 20.21 9.99 -14.79
CA THR A 76 20.85 11.29 -14.99
C THR A 76 21.06 11.99 -13.64
N ALA A 77 21.88 13.05 -13.61
CA ALA A 77 22.09 13.82 -12.38
C ALA A 77 20.78 14.40 -11.79
N ALA A 78 19.83 14.80 -12.64
CA ALA A 78 18.54 15.31 -12.20
C ALA A 78 17.63 14.19 -11.65
N GLU A 79 17.63 13.03 -12.31
CA GLU A 79 16.91 11.84 -11.84
C GLU A 79 17.48 11.34 -10.50
N SER A 80 18.81 11.30 -10.35
CA SER A 80 19.47 10.95 -9.08
C SER A 80 19.18 11.96 -7.97
N ALA A 81 19.17 13.26 -8.29
CA ALA A 81 18.80 14.29 -7.33
C ALA A 81 17.37 14.04 -6.81
N LEU A 82 16.41 13.85 -7.71
CA LEU A 82 15.02 13.57 -7.33
C LEU A 82 14.91 12.32 -6.44
N ALA A 83 15.64 11.25 -6.75
CA ALA A 83 15.67 10.02 -5.94
C ALA A 83 16.16 10.28 -4.52
N VAL A 84 17.32 10.93 -4.39
CA VAL A 84 17.95 11.18 -3.09
C VAL A 84 17.13 12.16 -2.25
N TYR A 85 16.61 13.23 -2.85
CA TYR A 85 15.76 14.20 -2.14
C TYR A 85 14.48 13.55 -1.62
N ARG A 86 13.80 12.75 -2.44
CA ARG A 86 12.56 12.07 -2.02
C ARG A 86 12.81 11.03 -0.94
N ALA A 87 13.86 10.21 -1.11
CA ALA A 87 14.21 9.17 -0.16
C ALA A 87 14.69 9.72 1.19
N VAL A 88 15.50 10.78 1.18
CA VAL A 88 16.17 11.30 2.40
C VAL A 88 15.41 12.46 3.02
N LEU A 89 14.94 13.41 2.22
CA LEU A 89 14.33 14.66 2.68
C LEU A 89 12.81 14.68 2.49
N ASN A 90 12.21 13.62 1.95
CA ASN A 90 10.75 13.45 1.85
C ASN A 90 10.05 14.61 1.13
N ARG A 91 10.71 15.13 0.09
CA ARG A 91 10.19 16.12 -0.84
C ARG A 91 10.92 16.06 -2.17
N ASP A 92 10.40 16.75 -3.17
CA ASP A 92 11.11 16.96 -4.43
C ASP A 92 12.15 18.10 -4.27
N PRO A 93 13.27 18.07 -5.02
CA PRO A 93 14.22 19.18 -5.09
C PRO A 93 13.69 20.30 -5.98
N ILE A 94 14.07 21.54 -5.68
CA ILE A 94 13.84 22.69 -6.58
C ILE A 94 14.93 22.74 -7.68
N ALA A 95 14.71 23.51 -8.75
CA ALA A 95 15.65 23.57 -9.88
C ALA A 95 17.09 23.96 -9.49
N SER A 96 17.27 24.91 -8.55
CA SER A 96 18.60 25.30 -8.08
C SER A 96 19.28 24.22 -7.24
N GLU A 97 18.52 23.41 -6.50
CA GLU A 97 19.02 22.25 -5.75
C GLU A 97 19.48 21.13 -6.68
N VAL A 98 18.74 20.89 -7.77
CA VAL A 98 19.16 19.94 -8.82
C VAL A 98 20.48 20.37 -9.45
N GLN A 99 20.65 21.66 -9.74
CA GLN A 99 21.90 22.18 -10.28
C GLN A 99 23.07 22.03 -9.29
N GLN A 100 22.85 22.32 -8.00
CA GLN A 100 23.85 22.09 -6.95
C GLN A 100 24.21 20.60 -6.81
N PHE A 101 23.22 19.71 -6.86
CA PHE A 101 23.43 18.26 -6.80
C PHE A 101 24.30 17.79 -7.97
N LYS A 102 23.99 18.27 -9.19
CA LYS A 102 24.78 17.98 -10.40
C LYS A 102 26.24 18.43 -10.26
N GLU A 103 26.48 19.61 -9.70
CA GLU A 103 27.83 20.12 -9.45
C GLU A 103 28.59 19.29 -8.42
N ARG A 104 27.90 18.81 -7.38
CA ARG A 104 28.47 17.92 -6.37
C ARG A 104 28.83 16.55 -6.94
N LEU A 105 27.99 15.97 -7.80
CA LEU A 105 28.26 14.68 -8.46
C LEU A 105 29.56 14.66 -9.30
N LEU A 106 30.11 15.82 -9.66
CA LEU A 106 31.43 15.90 -10.32
C LEU A 106 32.60 15.56 -9.38
N LYS A 107 32.36 15.58 -8.07
CA LYS A 107 33.39 15.45 -7.02
C LYS A 107 33.03 14.41 -5.95
N GLU A 108 31.76 14.07 -5.83
CA GLU A 108 31.17 13.22 -4.79
C GLU A 108 30.30 12.14 -5.41
N THR A 109 30.05 11.06 -4.68
CA THR A 109 29.07 10.05 -5.07
C THR A 109 27.67 10.44 -4.59
N ALA A 110 26.62 9.88 -5.19
CA ALA A 110 25.25 10.05 -4.71
C ALA A 110 25.10 9.63 -3.22
N ALA A 111 25.83 8.60 -2.79
CA ALA A 111 25.88 8.15 -1.40
C ALA A 111 26.44 9.20 -0.45
N ALA A 112 27.57 9.82 -0.78
CA ALA A 112 28.15 10.90 0.03
C ALA A 112 27.23 12.12 0.11
N ILE A 113 26.53 12.43 -0.99
CA ILE A 113 25.53 13.49 -1.01
C ILE A 113 24.34 13.14 -0.11
N ALA A 114 23.80 11.92 -0.20
CA ALA A 114 22.70 11.46 0.64
C ALA A 114 23.06 11.49 2.14
N GLU A 115 24.26 11.04 2.51
CA GLU A 115 24.76 11.14 3.88
C GLU A 115 24.82 12.60 4.34
N SER A 116 25.35 13.50 3.51
CA SER A 116 25.42 14.93 3.85
C SER A 116 24.05 15.58 4.06
N PHE A 117 23.00 15.10 3.38
CA PHE A 117 21.63 15.57 3.61
C PHE A 117 21.13 15.17 4.99
N THR A 118 21.44 13.96 5.45
CA THR A 118 21.06 13.53 6.80
C THR A 118 21.72 14.37 7.89
N ALA A 119 22.95 14.85 7.66
CA ALA A 119 23.65 15.76 8.57
C ALA A 119 23.09 17.20 8.59
N GLY A 120 22.18 17.53 7.68
CA GLY A 120 21.61 18.86 7.52
C GLY A 120 20.53 19.21 8.56
N LYS A 121 20.30 20.52 8.74
CA LYS A 121 19.24 21.04 9.62
C LYS A 121 17.84 20.60 9.20
N GLU A 122 17.62 20.50 7.89
CA GLU A 122 16.34 20.06 7.34
C GLU A 122 16.02 18.62 7.77
N PHE A 123 16.96 17.69 7.59
CA PHE A 123 16.76 16.32 8.03
C PHE A 123 16.62 16.19 9.55
N ALA A 124 17.39 16.97 10.32
CA ALA A 124 17.26 17.00 11.77
C ALA A 124 15.84 17.41 12.23
N ALA A 125 15.13 18.23 11.46
CA ALA A 125 13.75 18.60 11.74
C ALA A 125 12.75 17.46 11.45
N LEU A 126 13.10 16.51 10.59
CA LEU A 126 12.29 15.32 10.26
C LEU A 126 12.47 14.19 11.28
N LEU A 127 13.60 14.16 11.99
CA LEU A 127 13.97 13.06 12.89
C LEU A 127 12.90 12.73 13.96
N PRO A 128 12.24 13.70 14.62
CA PRO A 128 11.20 13.38 15.60
C PRO A 128 10.06 12.55 14.98
N ASP A 129 9.60 12.91 13.78
CA ASP A 129 8.53 12.20 13.07
C ASP A 129 9.02 10.84 12.55
N ILE A 130 10.28 10.74 12.11
CA ILE A 130 10.89 9.46 11.73
C ILE A 130 10.98 8.49 12.92
N ILE A 131 11.29 8.99 14.13
CA ILE A 131 11.34 8.18 15.35
C ILE A 131 9.94 7.75 15.80
N LYS A 132 8.99 8.69 15.80
CA LYS A 132 7.61 8.45 16.26
C LYS A 132 6.88 7.52 15.30
N GLY A 133 6.89 7.85 14.01
CA GLY A 133 5.99 7.31 12.99
C GLY A 133 4.52 7.72 13.24
N PRO A 134 3.68 7.71 12.19
CA PRO A 134 4.04 7.78 10.78
C PRO A 134 4.76 9.09 10.41
N TYR A 135 5.66 8.97 9.46
CA TYR A 135 6.44 10.02 8.79
C TYR A 135 5.82 10.33 7.41
N TYR A 136 4.74 11.12 7.41
CA TYR A 136 3.97 11.47 6.21
C TYR A 136 4.76 12.31 5.18
N TRP A 137 4.31 12.34 3.93
CA TRP A 137 4.85 13.28 2.92
C TRP A 137 4.77 14.74 3.38
N GLY A 138 5.79 15.52 3.01
CA GLY A 138 5.78 16.98 3.17
C GLY A 138 4.75 17.69 2.27
N ASN A 139 4.78 19.03 2.30
CA ASN A 139 3.91 19.88 1.50
C ASN A 139 4.06 19.67 -0.03
N ASN A 140 3.04 20.10 -0.76
CA ASN A 140 2.90 20.01 -2.23
C ASN A 140 4.19 20.40 -3.00
N ASN A 141 4.61 19.53 -3.92
CA ASN A 141 5.79 19.73 -4.76
C ASN A 141 5.46 20.05 -6.23
N SER A 142 4.20 20.32 -6.59
CA SER A 142 3.81 20.53 -7.99
C SER A 142 4.50 21.71 -8.66
N SER A 143 5.00 22.67 -7.88
CA SER A 143 5.79 23.80 -8.38
C SER A 143 7.28 23.50 -8.59
N LEU A 144 7.75 22.29 -8.26
CA LEU A 144 9.17 21.97 -8.11
C LEU A 144 9.73 20.97 -9.14
N SER A 145 8.99 20.63 -10.20
CA SER A 145 9.45 19.58 -11.12
C SER A 145 10.68 20.00 -11.94
N PRO A 146 11.75 19.19 -11.98
CA PRO A 146 12.92 19.40 -12.83
C PRO A 146 12.73 18.83 -14.26
N ALA A 147 11.52 18.41 -14.63
CA ALA A 147 11.26 17.78 -15.93
C ALA A 147 11.53 18.74 -17.10
N GLU A 148 12.27 18.27 -18.11
CA GLU A 148 12.54 19.03 -19.33
C GLU A 148 11.32 19.10 -20.26
N THR A 149 10.45 18.08 -20.19
CA THR A 149 9.20 18.03 -20.94
C THR A 149 8.03 18.14 -19.97
N ILE A 150 7.21 19.18 -20.17
CA ILE A 150 5.98 19.41 -19.41
C ILE A 150 4.80 19.38 -20.39
N LEU A 151 3.84 18.52 -20.11
CA LEU A 151 2.59 18.36 -20.85
C LEU A 151 1.41 18.64 -19.93
N LYS A 152 0.26 18.93 -20.51
CA LYS A 152 -1.04 18.91 -19.83
C LYS A 152 -1.77 17.61 -20.12
N ALA A 153 -2.75 17.27 -19.28
CA ALA A 153 -3.66 16.15 -19.56
C ALA A 153 -4.32 16.26 -20.95
N SER A 154 -4.69 17.46 -21.39
CA SER A 154 -5.24 17.68 -22.73
C SER A 154 -4.28 17.30 -23.87
N ASP A 155 -2.98 17.49 -23.67
CA ASP A 155 -1.98 17.15 -24.69
C ASP A 155 -1.86 15.63 -24.82
N VAL A 156 -1.89 14.91 -23.69
CA VAL A 156 -1.89 13.44 -23.67
C VAL A 156 -3.20 12.89 -24.25
N GLN A 157 -4.33 13.50 -23.91
CA GLN A 157 -5.63 13.08 -24.47
C GLN A 157 -5.66 13.24 -25.99
N ALA A 158 -5.15 14.35 -26.54
CA ALA A 158 -5.08 14.54 -27.99
C ALA A 158 -4.23 13.46 -28.71
N LEU A 159 -3.17 12.96 -28.07
CA LEU A 159 -2.40 11.83 -28.58
C LEU A 159 -3.23 10.53 -28.55
N LEU A 160 -3.94 10.28 -27.46
CA LEU A 160 -4.83 9.13 -27.29
C LEU A 160 -6.05 9.15 -28.21
N ASP A 161 -6.51 10.32 -28.64
CA ASP A 161 -7.61 10.46 -29.60
C ASP A 161 -7.14 10.29 -31.06
N GLY A 162 -5.82 10.30 -31.30
CA GLY A 162 -5.20 10.10 -32.60
C GLY A 162 -5.34 8.67 -33.14
N PRO A 163 -4.77 8.35 -34.32
CA PRO A 163 -4.86 7.01 -34.90
C PRO A 163 -3.95 5.98 -34.21
N GLU A 164 -2.93 6.40 -33.47
CA GLU A 164 -1.93 5.50 -32.91
C GLU A 164 -2.49 4.64 -31.77
N LEU A 165 -2.14 3.36 -31.76
CA LEU A 165 -2.56 2.41 -30.74
C LEU A 165 -1.67 2.44 -29.49
N VAL A 166 -0.41 2.87 -29.64
CA VAL A 166 0.55 2.95 -28.55
C VAL A 166 1.05 4.38 -28.45
N ILE A 167 0.73 5.02 -27.32
CA ILE A 167 1.15 6.36 -26.98
C ILE A 167 2.31 6.27 -26.00
N GLU A 168 3.48 6.72 -26.44
CA GLU A 168 4.70 6.73 -25.64
C GLU A 168 5.04 8.16 -25.18
N LEU A 169 4.97 8.38 -23.87
CA LEU A 169 5.41 9.62 -23.25
C LEU A 169 6.94 9.63 -23.11
N PRO A 170 7.61 10.77 -23.28
CA PRO A 170 9.05 10.85 -23.05
C PRO A 170 9.44 10.45 -21.64
N ARG A 171 10.61 9.83 -21.51
CA ARG A 171 11.22 9.48 -20.21
C ARG A 171 11.33 10.73 -19.33
N GLY A 172 10.89 10.63 -18.08
CA GLY A 172 10.92 11.72 -17.10
C GLY A 172 10.00 12.91 -17.41
N ALA A 173 9.10 12.79 -18.41
CA ALA A 173 8.13 13.85 -18.68
C ALA A 173 7.20 14.07 -17.49
N LEU A 174 6.85 15.33 -17.23
CA LEU A 174 5.80 15.69 -16.28
C LEU A 174 4.51 15.98 -17.05
N VAL A 175 3.43 15.30 -16.68
CA VAL A 175 2.08 15.60 -17.15
C VAL A 175 1.31 16.21 -16.00
N LEU A 176 0.86 17.46 -16.17
CA LEU A 176 0.00 18.15 -15.22
C LEU A 176 -1.45 17.73 -15.48
N VAL A 177 -2.04 17.01 -14.53
CA VAL A 177 -3.36 16.39 -14.67
C VAL A 177 -4.41 17.18 -13.89
N ASP A 178 -5.18 17.98 -14.61
CA ASP A 178 -6.31 18.78 -14.14
C ASP A 178 -7.68 18.23 -14.59
N GLN A 179 -7.67 17.15 -15.37
CA GLN A 179 -8.83 16.38 -15.84
C GLN A 179 -8.42 14.92 -16.05
N THR A 180 -9.39 14.01 -16.10
CA THR A 180 -9.14 12.60 -16.37
C THR A 180 -8.54 12.40 -17.76
N ILE A 181 -7.50 11.58 -17.85
CA ILE A 181 -6.97 11.05 -19.11
C ILE A 181 -7.66 9.71 -19.37
N GLU A 182 -8.40 9.63 -20.47
CA GLU A 182 -9.11 8.43 -20.91
C GLU A 182 -8.20 7.64 -21.85
N VAL A 183 -7.73 6.47 -21.44
CA VAL A 183 -7.04 5.52 -22.32
C VAL A 183 -8.11 4.70 -23.05
N PRO A 184 -8.35 4.93 -24.34
CA PRO A 184 -9.45 4.32 -25.07
C PRO A 184 -9.28 2.82 -25.24
N ALA A 185 -10.37 2.16 -25.63
CA ALA A 185 -10.36 0.72 -25.83
C ALA A 185 -9.25 0.26 -26.80
N GLY A 186 -8.50 -0.78 -26.41
CA GLY A 186 -7.40 -1.34 -27.18
C GLY A 186 -6.13 -0.48 -27.28
N LYS A 187 -6.08 0.69 -26.64
CA LYS A 187 -4.90 1.56 -26.65
C LYS A 187 -3.97 1.32 -25.48
N THR A 188 -2.70 1.65 -25.67
CA THR A 188 -1.67 1.62 -24.64
C THR A 188 -1.16 3.04 -24.37
N LEU A 189 -1.15 3.45 -23.10
CA LEU A 189 -0.38 4.60 -22.62
C LEU A 189 0.82 4.10 -21.84
N ARG A 190 2.04 4.49 -22.23
CA ARG A 190 3.27 4.10 -21.52
C ARG A 190 4.38 5.15 -21.60
N THR A 191 5.42 4.97 -20.80
CA THR A 191 6.68 5.71 -21.00
C THR A 191 7.54 5.03 -22.06
N LYS A 192 8.15 5.84 -22.92
CA LYS A 192 9.13 5.40 -23.92
C LYS A 192 10.27 4.61 -23.26
N ASP A 193 10.73 3.57 -23.95
CA ASP A 193 11.81 2.67 -23.52
C ASP A 193 11.51 1.85 -22.24
N GLN A 194 10.29 1.96 -21.68
CA GLN A 194 9.80 1.14 -20.57
C GLN A 194 10.81 1.06 -19.39
N PRO A 195 11.16 2.21 -18.79
CA PRO A 195 12.24 2.25 -17.81
C PRO A 195 11.86 1.47 -16.55
N ALA A 196 12.84 0.71 -16.02
CA ALA A 196 12.67 -0.03 -14.78
C ALA A 196 12.50 0.90 -13.57
N HIS A 197 13.34 1.93 -13.45
CA HIS A 197 13.29 2.85 -12.31
C HIS A 197 12.14 3.87 -12.44
N TYR A 198 11.33 4.04 -11.41
CA TYR A 198 10.11 4.84 -11.50
C TYR A 198 10.34 6.33 -11.81
N ILE A 199 11.45 6.91 -11.37
CA ILE A 199 11.78 8.33 -11.64
C ILE A 199 11.97 8.61 -13.14
N GLN A 200 12.34 7.60 -13.90
CA GLN A 200 12.48 7.69 -15.35
C GLN A 200 11.11 7.57 -16.04
N LYS A 201 10.07 7.07 -15.36
CA LYS A 201 8.71 7.00 -15.90
C LYS A 201 8.14 8.41 -16.06
N ALA A 202 7.30 8.63 -17.05
CA ALA A 202 6.51 9.84 -17.14
C ALA A 202 5.61 9.96 -15.90
N ARG A 203 5.69 11.11 -15.22
CA ARG A 203 4.96 11.41 -14.00
C ARG A 203 3.68 12.16 -14.32
N LEU A 204 2.54 11.52 -14.11
CA LEU A 204 1.20 12.09 -14.19
C LEU A 204 0.83 12.63 -12.81
N LEU A 205 0.98 13.94 -12.63
CA LEU A 205 0.80 14.61 -11.35
C LEU A 205 -0.57 15.29 -11.27
N ARG A 206 -1.34 14.97 -10.23
CA ARG A 206 -2.58 15.69 -9.91
C ARG A 206 -2.27 17.16 -9.58
N VAL A 207 -2.90 18.07 -10.33
CA VAL A 207 -2.81 19.52 -10.06
C VAL A 207 -4.15 20.16 -9.71
N ALA A 208 -5.26 19.41 -9.80
CA ALA A 208 -6.58 19.84 -9.34
C ALA A 208 -7.20 18.84 -8.36
N ASN A 209 -7.84 19.36 -7.31
CA ASN A 209 -8.71 18.59 -6.42
C ASN A 209 -10.04 18.37 -7.14
N ILE A 210 -10.21 17.21 -7.79
CA ILE A 210 -11.41 16.88 -8.56
C ILE A 210 -11.86 15.44 -8.24
N PRO A 211 -13.17 15.16 -8.26
CA PRO A 211 -13.74 13.86 -7.90
C PRO A 211 -13.68 12.84 -9.05
N THR A 212 -12.58 12.80 -9.79
CA THR A 212 -12.41 11.91 -10.96
C THR A 212 -11.02 11.25 -10.94
N PRO A 213 -10.87 10.08 -11.59
CA PRO A 213 -9.58 9.41 -11.71
C PRO A 213 -8.54 10.29 -12.44
N LEU A 214 -7.24 10.12 -12.15
CA LEU A 214 -6.19 10.69 -13.02
C LEU A 214 -6.22 10.01 -14.39
N VAL A 215 -6.29 8.69 -14.38
CA VAL A 215 -6.36 7.88 -15.60
C VAL A 215 -7.50 6.88 -15.48
N ARG A 216 -8.37 6.85 -16.49
CA ARG A 216 -9.35 5.78 -16.69
C ARG A 216 -8.91 4.94 -17.87
N VAL A 217 -8.81 3.62 -17.68
CA VAL A 217 -8.38 2.68 -18.73
C VAL A 217 -9.56 1.87 -19.21
N GLN A 218 -9.93 2.05 -20.47
CA GLN A 218 -11.11 1.42 -21.05
C GLN A 218 -10.84 0.00 -21.53
N LYS A 219 -11.91 -0.72 -21.94
CA LYS A 219 -11.88 -2.11 -22.43
C LYS A 219 -10.65 -2.47 -23.27
N SER A 220 -9.91 -3.50 -22.88
CA SER A 220 -8.70 -3.98 -23.56
C SER A 220 -7.57 -2.94 -23.65
N GLY A 221 -7.68 -1.83 -22.92
CA GLY A 221 -6.66 -0.81 -22.82
C GLY A 221 -5.53 -1.22 -21.87
N THR A 222 -4.37 -0.59 -22.02
CA THR A 222 -3.18 -0.84 -21.22
C THR A 222 -2.60 0.45 -20.68
N LEU A 223 -2.28 0.45 -19.38
CA LEU A 223 -1.46 1.48 -18.75
C LEU A 223 -0.21 0.81 -18.18
N SER A 224 0.96 1.23 -18.66
CA SER A 224 2.20 0.63 -18.18
C SER A 224 3.37 1.60 -18.06
N HIS A 225 4.29 1.31 -17.14
CA HIS A 225 5.51 2.08 -16.97
C HIS A 225 5.26 3.59 -16.79
N VAL A 226 4.17 3.99 -16.12
CA VAL A 226 3.92 5.39 -15.74
C VAL A 226 4.00 5.58 -14.24
N TRP A 227 4.24 6.81 -13.81
CA TRP A 227 4.15 7.22 -12.41
C TRP A 227 2.92 8.09 -12.21
N LEU A 228 1.89 7.57 -11.55
CA LEU A 228 0.69 8.30 -11.18
C LEU A 228 0.80 8.84 -9.76
N ASP A 229 0.85 10.17 -9.65
CA ASP A 229 1.03 10.88 -8.40
C ASP A 229 -0.23 11.69 -8.07
N GLY A 230 -0.99 11.19 -7.09
CA GLY A 230 -2.23 11.81 -6.66
C GLY A 230 -2.04 13.09 -5.85
N ASN A 231 -0.81 13.39 -5.43
CA ASN A 231 -0.45 14.64 -4.75
C ASN A 231 -1.35 14.96 -3.54
N ARG A 232 -1.80 13.94 -2.79
CA ARG A 232 -2.82 14.09 -1.73
C ARG A 232 -2.56 15.23 -0.76
N SER A 233 -1.31 15.39 -0.30
CA SER A 233 -0.93 16.39 0.71
C SER A 233 -1.15 17.83 0.25
N ALA A 234 -1.19 18.08 -1.06
CA ALA A 234 -1.51 19.38 -1.62
C ALA A 234 -2.92 19.88 -1.28
N TYR A 235 -3.82 18.97 -0.94
CA TYR A 235 -5.24 19.25 -0.79
C TYR A 235 -5.71 19.16 0.67
N TYR A 236 -4.80 19.02 1.64
CA TYR A 236 -5.11 18.97 3.08
C TYR A 236 -5.65 20.27 3.68
N THR A 237 -5.43 21.37 2.98
CA THR A 237 -5.94 22.69 3.37
C THR A 237 -7.04 23.17 2.45
N ASP A 238 -7.53 22.33 1.52
CA ASP A 238 -8.66 22.68 0.68
C ASP A 238 -9.91 22.86 1.57
N PRO A 239 -10.62 24.00 1.48
CA PRO A 239 -11.82 24.24 2.29
C PRO A 239 -12.94 23.22 2.05
N ASN A 240 -12.94 22.54 0.90
CA ASN A 240 -13.92 21.49 0.57
C ASN A 240 -13.43 20.08 0.97
N GLY A 241 -12.25 19.98 1.58
CA GLY A 241 -11.60 18.70 1.88
C GLY A 241 -11.15 17.96 0.61
N LEU A 242 -10.81 16.68 0.77
CA LEU A 242 -10.43 15.83 -0.36
C LEU A 242 -11.67 15.47 -1.18
N LEU A 243 -11.66 15.79 -2.48
CA LEU A 243 -12.78 15.49 -3.37
C LEU A 243 -12.78 14.04 -3.91
N ARG A 244 -11.94 13.17 -3.34
CA ARG A 244 -11.95 11.72 -3.53
C ARG A 244 -11.76 11.22 -4.98
N GLY A 245 -10.79 11.76 -5.71
CA GLY A 245 -10.35 11.22 -7.00
C GLY A 245 -9.33 10.09 -6.84
N VAL A 246 -9.61 8.91 -7.41
CA VAL A 246 -8.64 7.79 -7.46
C VAL A 246 -7.48 8.13 -8.40
N ASN A 247 -6.38 7.38 -8.37
CA ASN A 247 -5.33 7.57 -9.38
C ASN A 247 -5.69 6.81 -10.67
N VAL A 248 -6.04 5.53 -10.54
CA VAL A 248 -6.38 4.67 -11.69
C VAL A 248 -7.74 4.01 -11.48
N GLU A 249 -8.54 4.01 -12.55
CA GLU A 249 -9.81 3.29 -12.64
C GLU A 249 -9.80 2.38 -13.88
N THR A 250 -10.12 1.10 -13.73
CA THR A 250 -10.39 0.21 -14.87
C THR A 250 -11.85 0.34 -15.29
N ALA A 251 -12.12 0.72 -16.54
CA ALA A 251 -13.47 0.94 -17.07
C ALA A 251 -13.72 0.06 -18.31
N GLY A 252 -13.83 -1.24 -18.11
CA GLY A 252 -14.12 -2.21 -19.16
C GLY A 252 -13.39 -3.53 -19.00
N ASP A 253 -13.74 -4.51 -19.83
CA ASP A 253 -13.15 -5.85 -19.76
C ASP A 253 -11.72 -5.89 -20.29
N GLY A 254 -10.88 -6.78 -19.78
CA GLY A 254 -9.55 -7.07 -20.34
C GLY A 254 -8.53 -5.94 -20.16
N VAL A 255 -8.68 -5.09 -19.14
CA VAL A 255 -7.76 -3.98 -18.87
C VAL A 255 -6.43 -4.49 -18.31
N HIS A 256 -5.31 -3.93 -18.76
CA HIS A 256 -3.97 -4.27 -18.25
C HIS A 256 -3.32 -3.07 -17.54
N LEU A 257 -2.99 -3.22 -16.26
CA LEU A 257 -2.27 -2.23 -15.46
C LEU A 257 -0.95 -2.85 -14.97
N THR A 258 0.17 -2.50 -15.63
CA THR A 258 1.44 -3.19 -15.38
C THR A 258 2.63 -2.27 -15.15
N ASP A 259 3.52 -2.63 -14.22
CA ASP A 259 4.81 -1.95 -14.05
C ASP A 259 4.68 -0.44 -13.75
N ASN A 260 3.59 -0.01 -13.09
CA ASN A 260 3.34 1.40 -12.75
C ASN A 260 3.84 1.74 -11.34
N ARG A 261 4.11 3.03 -11.11
CA ARG A 261 4.22 3.62 -9.77
C ARG A 261 2.92 4.37 -9.50
N ILE A 262 2.27 4.10 -8.36
CA ILE A 262 1.02 4.77 -7.98
C ILE A 262 1.17 5.27 -6.56
N ASN A 263 0.94 6.55 -6.30
CA ASN A 263 1.06 7.06 -4.94
C ASN A 263 0.03 8.14 -4.61
N ASP A 264 -0.36 8.15 -3.34
CA ASP A 264 -1.04 9.25 -2.67
C ASP A 264 -2.25 9.80 -3.43
N ALA A 265 -3.19 8.91 -3.77
CA ALA A 265 -4.48 9.30 -4.36
C ALA A 265 -5.25 10.25 -3.44
N THR A 266 -6.25 10.99 -3.94
CA THR A 266 -7.13 11.82 -3.09
C THR A 266 -8.38 11.08 -2.62
N ALA A 267 -8.67 9.92 -3.19
CA ALA A 267 -9.76 9.01 -2.81
C ALA A 267 -9.43 8.11 -1.62
N SER A 268 -10.42 7.32 -1.21
CA SER A 268 -10.28 6.21 -0.28
C SER A 268 -9.58 4.99 -0.90
N THR A 269 -8.97 5.11 -2.08
CA THR A 269 -8.26 4.03 -2.76
C THR A 269 -7.36 4.59 -3.86
N HIS A 270 -6.25 3.92 -4.15
CA HIS A 270 -5.32 4.35 -5.20
C HIS A 270 -5.68 3.80 -6.57
N LEU A 271 -6.04 2.52 -6.63
CA LEU A 271 -6.39 1.79 -7.83
C LEU A 271 -7.75 1.12 -7.61
N VAL A 272 -8.68 1.37 -8.53
CA VAL A 272 -9.99 0.70 -8.56
C VAL A 272 -10.12 -0.19 -9.79
N GLY A 273 -10.33 -1.47 -9.53
CA GLY A 273 -10.95 -2.41 -10.47
C GLY A 273 -12.46 -2.21 -10.42
N ALA A 274 -13.04 -1.42 -11.32
CA ALA A 274 -14.46 -1.05 -11.21
C ALA A 274 -15.39 -2.26 -11.43
N ASP A 275 -16.56 -2.17 -10.82
CA ASP A 275 -17.60 -3.17 -10.87
C ASP A 275 -18.14 -3.39 -12.30
N TYR A 276 -18.89 -4.47 -12.54
CA TYR A 276 -19.46 -4.85 -13.83
C TYR A 276 -18.46 -5.20 -14.94
N HIS A 277 -17.16 -5.25 -14.65
CA HIS A 277 -16.12 -5.61 -15.62
C HIS A 277 -15.47 -6.96 -15.34
N LYS A 278 -14.76 -7.50 -16.33
CA LYS A 278 -14.09 -8.80 -16.26
C LYS A 278 -12.67 -8.78 -16.77
N GLY A 279 -11.83 -9.69 -16.30
CA GLY A 279 -10.54 -9.95 -16.93
C GLY A 279 -9.50 -8.85 -16.75
N ALA A 280 -9.53 -8.11 -15.65
CA ALA A 280 -8.46 -7.15 -15.36
C ALA A 280 -7.16 -7.90 -15.03
N TYR A 281 -6.04 -7.38 -15.52
CA TYR A 281 -4.70 -7.87 -15.20
C TYR A 281 -3.90 -6.75 -14.55
N ILE A 282 -3.70 -6.84 -13.23
CA ILE A 282 -3.05 -5.82 -12.42
C ILE A 282 -1.77 -6.43 -11.85
N ALA A 283 -0.61 -6.07 -12.41
CA ALA A 283 0.63 -6.74 -12.01
C ALA A 283 1.86 -5.84 -11.91
N ARG A 284 2.78 -6.16 -11.00
CA ARG A 284 4.09 -5.49 -10.85
C ARG A 284 3.99 -3.97 -10.64
N ASN A 285 2.91 -3.51 -10.02
CA ASN A 285 2.77 -2.10 -9.66
C ASN A 285 3.36 -1.86 -8.26
N LEU A 286 4.02 -0.72 -8.07
CA LEU A 286 4.44 -0.23 -6.77
C LEU A 286 3.48 0.87 -6.29
N LEU A 287 2.71 0.56 -5.26
CA LEU A 287 1.77 1.45 -4.60
C LEU A 287 2.36 1.94 -3.26
N THR A 288 2.33 3.24 -3.01
CA THR A 288 2.64 3.77 -1.66
C THR A 288 1.60 4.77 -1.22
N CYS A 289 1.21 4.68 0.04
CA CYS A 289 0.14 5.48 0.59
C CYS A 289 0.65 6.39 1.74
N TYR A 290 1.90 6.87 1.63
CA TYR A 290 2.58 7.65 2.67
C TYR A 290 1.92 8.99 3.01
N ALA A 291 0.99 9.49 2.20
CA ALA A 291 0.20 10.66 2.54
C ALA A 291 -1.08 10.29 3.32
N THR A 292 -1.60 9.08 3.16
CA THR A 292 -2.88 8.68 3.79
C THR A 292 -2.73 8.45 5.29
N SER A 293 -3.84 8.50 6.03
CA SER A 293 -3.85 8.24 7.47
C SER A 293 -4.95 7.27 7.86
N HIS A 294 -4.59 6.29 8.68
CA HIS A 294 -5.51 5.36 9.31
C HIS A 294 -6.40 6.04 10.37
N TYR A 295 -5.88 7.09 11.00
CA TYR A 295 -6.52 7.80 12.10
C TYR A 295 -7.45 8.89 11.57
N PRO A 296 -8.71 8.95 12.02
CA PRO A 296 -9.72 9.90 11.51
C PRO A 296 -9.39 11.36 11.87
N ASP A 297 -8.71 11.58 12.99
CA ASP A 297 -8.34 12.92 13.48
C ASP A 297 -7.09 13.48 12.81
N VAL A 298 -6.41 12.67 12.00
CA VAL A 298 -5.20 13.07 11.28
C VAL A 298 -5.58 13.40 9.83
N LYS A 299 -5.09 14.54 9.35
CA LYS A 299 -5.28 14.97 7.97
C LYS A 299 -4.76 13.89 7.02
N GLY A 300 -5.53 13.62 5.99
CA GLY A 300 -5.22 12.54 5.08
C GLY A 300 -6.46 11.71 4.85
N ALA A 301 -7.16 11.23 5.88
CA ALA A 301 -8.13 10.14 5.75
C ALA A 301 -7.49 8.86 5.16
N TRP A 302 -8.17 7.75 5.36
CA TRP A 302 -7.70 6.43 4.98
C TRP A 302 -7.80 6.20 3.47
N ALA A 303 -7.03 5.23 2.98
CA ALA A 303 -7.18 4.69 1.64
C ALA A 303 -6.67 3.26 1.53
N ASP A 304 -7.35 2.50 0.67
CA ASP A 304 -6.88 1.22 0.18
C ASP A 304 -5.67 1.39 -0.74
N GLY A 305 -4.83 0.35 -0.80
CA GLY A 305 -3.87 0.21 -1.90
C GLY A 305 -4.61 -0.12 -3.19
N ILE A 306 -5.20 -1.32 -3.25
CA ILE A 306 -5.99 -1.80 -4.39
C ILE A 306 -7.39 -2.18 -3.92
N THR A 307 -8.41 -1.56 -4.50
CA THR A 307 -9.81 -1.95 -4.36
C THR A 307 -10.27 -2.61 -5.65
N HIS A 308 -10.83 -3.81 -5.58
CA HIS A 308 -11.19 -4.54 -6.80
C HIS A 308 -12.58 -5.18 -6.70
N ALA A 309 -13.47 -4.79 -7.61
CA ALA A 309 -14.84 -5.31 -7.71
C ALA A 309 -15.13 -5.97 -9.08
N SER A 310 -14.17 -6.02 -10.00
CA SER A 310 -14.30 -6.79 -11.26
C SER A 310 -14.13 -8.30 -11.02
N THR A 311 -14.60 -9.17 -11.93
CA THR A 311 -14.40 -10.64 -11.83
C THR A 311 -13.44 -11.19 -12.88
N ASP A 312 -13.13 -12.49 -12.86
CA ASP A 312 -12.22 -13.18 -13.78
C ASP A 312 -10.84 -12.49 -13.91
N SER A 313 -10.40 -11.81 -12.86
CA SER A 313 -9.22 -10.95 -12.86
C SER A 313 -8.01 -11.62 -12.20
N ILE A 314 -6.82 -11.12 -12.49
CA ILE A 314 -5.58 -11.52 -11.83
C ILE A 314 -4.89 -10.27 -11.28
N ILE A 315 -4.59 -10.30 -9.97
CA ILE A 315 -3.83 -9.28 -9.26
C ILE A 315 -2.57 -9.93 -8.72
N GLU A 316 -1.41 -9.68 -9.33
CA GLU A 316 -0.19 -10.42 -8.96
C GLU A 316 1.10 -9.61 -8.95
N ASP A 317 2.02 -10.04 -8.09
CA ASP A 317 3.37 -9.47 -8.01
C ASP A 317 3.37 -7.93 -7.76
N ASN A 318 2.32 -7.38 -7.14
CA ASN A 318 2.27 -5.97 -6.76
C ASN A 318 2.91 -5.75 -5.39
N GLU A 319 3.46 -4.55 -5.20
CA GLU A 319 4.07 -4.09 -3.97
C GLU A 319 3.22 -2.93 -3.41
N VAL A 320 2.66 -3.09 -2.21
CA VAL A 320 1.82 -2.08 -1.56
C VAL A 320 2.44 -1.69 -0.23
N ALA A 321 2.82 -0.42 -0.09
CA ALA A 321 3.37 0.13 1.13
C ALA A 321 2.39 1.11 1.79
N ASP A 322 2.19 0.92 3.09
CA ASP A 322 1.57 1.88 4.00
C ASP A 322 0.13 2.30 3.66
N ALA A 323 -0.62 1.40 2.98
CA ALA A 323 -2.07 1.52 2.87
C ALA A 323 -2.70 1.63 4.25
N THR A 324 -3.76 2.44 4.38
CA THR A 324 -4.32 2.83 5.69
C THR A 324 -5.72 2.31 5.94
N ASP A 325 -6.39 1.86 4.90
CA ASP A 325 -7.61 1.06 5.01
C ASP A 325 -7.27 -0.42 4.81
N VAL A 326 -7.26 -0.91 3.57
CA VAL A 326 -6.81 -2.26 3.23
C VAL A 326 -5.64 -2.25 2.24
N GLY A 327 -4.66 -3.13 2.41
CA GLY A 327 -3.60 -3.32 1.42
C GLY A 327 -4.15 -3.69 0.05
N ILE A 328 -4.83 -4.84 -0.03
CA ILE A 328 -5.61 -5.26 -1.21
C ILE A 328 -6.95 -5.85 -0.76
N ILE A 329 -8.04 -5.31 -1.28
CA ILE A 329 -9.40 -5.79 -1.01
C ILE A 329 -10.09 -6.23 -2.30
N VAL A 330 -10.70 -7.41 -2.27
CA VAL A 330 -11.62 -7.88 -3.32
C VAL A 330 -13.03 -7.85 -2.80
N PHE A 331 -13.85 -7.03 -3.46
CA PHE A 331 -15.27 -6.94 -3.21
C PHE A 331 -16.07 -7.87 -4.12
N ARG A 332 -17.35 -8.06 -3.78
CA ARG A 332 -18.31 -8.76 -4.64
C ARG A 332 -18.25 -8.25 -6.09
N TYR A 333 -18.57 -9.13 -7.02
CA TYR A 333 -18.91 -8.73 -8.38
C TYR A 333 -20.41 -8.46 -8.45
N VAL A 334 -20.83 -7.22 -8.69
CA VAL A 334 -22.25 -6.94 -8.92
C VAL A 334 -22.58 -7.36 -10.35
N SER A 335 -23.40 -8.41 -10.44
CA SER A 335 -24.06 -8.81 -11.68
C SER A 335 -25.56 -8.59 -11.52
N GLU A 336 -26.30 -8.40 -12.62
CA GLU A 336 -27.73 -8.07 -12.61
C GLU A 336 -28.57 -9.00 -11.71
N ASP A 337 -28.14 -10.25 -11.52
CA ASP A 337 -28.82 -11.27 -10.69
C ASP A 337 -27.95 -11.85 -9.55
N ASN A 338 -26.76 -11.30 -9.27
CA ASN A 338 -25.74 -11.92 -8.39
C ASN A 338 -25.37 -13.37 -8.77
N ALA A 339 -25.66 -13.79 -10.00
CA ALA A 339 -25.47 -15.16 -10.47
C ALA A 339 -24.01 -15.47 -10.82
N TYR A 340 -23.22 -14.45 -11.14
CA TYR A 340 -21.82 -14.62 -11.53
C TYR A 340 -20.92 -14.53 -10.30
N PRO A 341 -20.07 -15.54 -10.05
CA PRO A 341 -19.13 -15.49 -8.95
C PRO A 341 -18.08 -14.39 -9.16
N GLN A 342 -17.61 -13.85 -8.05
CA GLN A 342 -16.33 -13.16 -7.97
C GLN A 342 -15.22 -14.24 -8.01
N THR A 343 -14.39 -14.23 -9.06
CA THR A 343 -13.38 -15.27 -9.35
C THR A 343 -11.96 -14.72 -9.41
N THR A 344 -11.74 -13.50 -8.93
CA THR A 344 -10.42 -12.86 -8.97
C THR A 344 -9.37 -13.66 -8.20
N ILE A 345 -8.18 -13.82 -8.78
CA ILE A 345 -7.02 -14.44 -8.14
C ILE A 345 -6.03 -13.34 -7.73
N VAL A 346 -5.75 -13.25 -6.42
CA VAL A 346 -4.79 -12.31 -5.83
C VAL A 346 -3.58 -13.10 -5.36
N ARG A 347 -2.43 -13.00 -6.02
CA ARG A 347 -1.28 -13.85 -5.67
C ARG A 347 0.09 -13.22 -5.74
N ARG A 348 1.01 -13.68 -4.90
CA ARG A 348 2.41 -13.20 -4.85
C ARG A 348 2.55 -11.69 -4.69
N ASN A 349 1.54 -11.02 -4.15
CA ASN A 349 1.64 -9.61 -3.80
C ASN A 349 2.36 -9.47 -2.47
N THR A 350 2.92 -8.29 -2.24
CA THR A 350 3.53 -7.89 -0.97
C THR A 350 2.79 -6.69 -0.42
N VAL A 351 2.22 -6.82 0.77
CA VAL A 351 1.62 -5.71 1.52
C VAL A 351 2.47 -5.47 2.76
N VAL A 352 2.93 -4.24 2.94
CA VAL A 352 3.71 -3.85 4.11
C VAL A 352 3.21 -2.55 4.73
N ASN A 353 3.16 -2.52 6.07
CA ASN A 353 2.89 -1.32 6.84
C ASN A 353 4.12 -0.98 7.68
N LEU A 354 4.89 0.03 7.25
CA LEU A 354 6.16 0.44 7.85
C LEU A 354 6.02 1.66 8.76
N GLY A 355 5.08 2.55 8.48
CA GLY A 355 4.76 3.70 9.34
C GLY A 355 3.27 3.92 9.52
N ASN A 356 2.48 3.67 8.47
CA ASN A 356 1.04 3.79 8.54
C ASN A 356 0.44 2.46 8.96
N SER A 357 -0.44 2.45 9.97
CA SER A 357 -1.29 1.31 10.29
C SER A 357 -2.40 1.14 9.26
N ALA A 358 -3.06 -0.01 9.24
CA ALA A 358 -4.19 -0.31 8.36
C ALA A 358 -5.33 -1.01 9.11
N TYR A 359 -6.54 -1.01 8.56
CA TYR A 359 -7.59 -1.89 9.07
C TYR A 359 -7.34 -3.34 8.64
N ALA A 360 -6.92 -3.59 7.39
CA ALA A 360 -6.52 -4.94 6.99
C ALA A 360 -5.31 -5.02 6.06
N GLY A 361 -4.63 -6.17 6.06
CA GLY A 361 -3.61 -6.50 5.08
C GLY A 361 -4.24 -6.93 3.75
N TYR A 362 -4.97 -8.04 3.80
CA TYR A 362 -5.74 -8.60 2.69
C TYR A 362 -7.18 -8.86 3.12
N ASP A 363 -8.15 -8.50 2.29
CA ASP A 363 -9.57 -8.67 2.61
C ASP A 363 -10.42 -9.18 1.45
N ILE A 364 -11.38 -10.04 1.77
CA ILE A 364 -12.51 -10.41 0.91
C ILE A 364 -13.79 -9.93 1.59
N ASP A 365 -14.51 -9.01 0.95
CA ASP A 365 -15.70 -8.41 1.53
C ASP A 365 -16.90 -8.46 0.55
N ALA A 366 -18.05 -8.92 1.06
CA ALA A 366 -19.31 -8.94 0.32
C ALA A 366 -19.89 -7.54 0.05
N TRP A 367 -19.31 -6.49 0.65
CA TRP A 367 -19.73 -5.08 0.59
C TRP A 367 -21.12 -4.87 1.23
N PHE A 368 -21.52 -3.63 1.52
CA PHE A 368 -22.84 -3.31 2.08
C PHE A 368 -24.01 -3.88 1.23
N GLY A 369 -25.00 -4.48 1.88
CA GLY A 369 -26.14 -5.12 1.20
C GLY A 369 -26.90 -6.10 2.09
N LYS A 370 -27.72 -5.59 3.01
CA LYS A 370 -28.41 -6.39 4.04
C LYS A 370 -29.15 -7.60 3.46
N GLY A 371 -28.81 -8.79 3.94
CA GLY A 371 -29.50 -10.04 3.64
C GLY A 371 -29.18 -10.66 2.27
N LEU A 372 -28.19 -10.12 1.56
CA LEU A 372 -27.68 -10.70 0.32
C LEU A 372 -26.52 -11.66 0.64
N VAL A 373 -26.44 -12.77 -0.11
CA VAL A 373 -25.30 -13.70 -0.08
C VAL A 373 -24.52 -13.55 -1.37
N MET A 374 -23.27 -13.11 -1.27
CA MET A 374 -22.40 -12.87 -2.41
C MET A 374 -21.56 -14.10 -2.73
N ASN A 375 -21.46 -14.45 -4.01
CA ASN A 375 -20.76 -15.65 -4.45
C ASN A 375 -19.29 -15.35 -4.79
N PHE A 376 -18.38 -15.95 -4.04
CA PHE A 376 -16.91 -15.89 -4.20
C PHE A 376 -16.32 -17.25 -4.60
N VAL A 377 -17.11 -18.19 -5.11
CA VAL A 377 -16.60 -19.47 -5.61
C VAL A 377 -15.63 -19.21 -6.77
N GLY A 378 -14.35 -19.53 -6.55
CA GLY A 378 -13.26 -19.32 -7.51
C GLY A 378 -12.35 -18.14 -7.18
N ASN A 379 -12.76 -17.23 -6.29
CA ASN A 379 -11.86 -16.19 -5.77
C ASN A 379 -10.83 -16.79 -4.81
N SER A 380 -9.59 -16.29 -4.88
CA SER A 380 -8.55 -16.70 -3.96
C SER A 380 -7.48 -15.63 -3.70
N PHE A 381 -6.91 -15.67 -2.50
CA PHE A 381 -5.71 -14.96 -2.09
C PHE A 381 -4.62 -15.99 -1.81
N GLU A 382 -3.58 -16.07 -2.65
CA GLU A 382 -2.60 -17.15 -2.65
C GLU A 382 -1.15 -16.65 -2.59
N ASP A 383 -0.32 -17.26 -1.75
CA ASP A 383 1.13 -17.01 -1.72
C ASP A 383 1.51 -15.52 -1.57
N ASN A 384 0.67 -14.71 -0.91
CA ASN A 384 0.97 -13.29 -0.70
C ASN A 384 1.80 -13.10 0.58
N ALA A 385 2.73 -12.14 0.54
CA ALA A 385 3.52 -11.72 1.69
C ALA A 385 2.84 -10.56 2.43
N VAL A 386 2.87 -10.59 3.76
CA VAL A 386 2.41 -9.49 4.62
C VAL A 386 3.22 -9.38 5.89
N TRP A 387 3.65 -8.16 6.21
CA TRP A 387 4.32 -7.85 7.47
C TRP A 387 4.14 -6.38 7.84
N THR A 388 4.49 -6.05 9.08
CA THR A 388 4.53 -4.67 9.54
C THR A 388 5.87 -4.36 10.21
N SER A 389 6.14 -3.08 10.48
CA SER A 389 7.16 -2.69 11.44
C SER A 389 6.63 -2.71 12.87
N MET A 390 7.49 -2.57 13.88
CA MET A 390 7.06 -2.32 15.27
C MET A 390 6.31 -0.99 15.46
N LYS A 391 6.15 -0.14 14.44
CA LYS A 391 5.47 1.17 14.53
C LYS A 391 4.12 1.21 13.83
N ALA A 392 3.76 0.16 13.11
CA ALA A 392 2.51 0.07 12.40
C ALA A 392 1.86 -1.29 12.67
N HIS A 393 0.53 -1.31 12.68
CA HIS A 393 -0.24 -2.53 12.88
C HIS A 393 -1.35 -2.65 11.83
N GLN A 394 -1.97 -3.82 11.79
CA GLN A 394 -3.20 -4.08 11.05
C GLN A 394 -4.28 -4.47 12.06
N HIS A 395 -5.54 -4.07 11.90
CA HIS A 395 -6.58 -4.64 12.77
C HIS A 395 -6.72 -6.14 12.47
N ILE A 396 -6.74 -6.51 11.19
CA ILE A 396 -6.80 -7.91 10.75
C ILE A 396 -5.78 -8.16 9.64
N VAL A 397 -4.90 -9.16 9.78
CA VAL A 397 -3.91 -9.45 8.73
C VAL A 397 -4.58 -10.06 7.48
N LEU A 398 -5.34 -11.15 7.68
CA LEU A 398 -6.15 -11.81 6.65
C LEU A 398 -7.62 -11.80 7.06
N SER A 399 -8.45 -11.08 6.33
CA SER A 399 -9.87 -10.94 6.63
C SER A 399 -10.74 -11.58 5.55
N PHE A 400 -11.63 -12.48 5.97
CA PHE A 400 -12.80 -12.85 5.20
C PHE A 400 -14.02 -12.69 6.10
N ALA A 401 -14.22 -11.45 6.53
CA ALA A 401 -15.14 -11.11 7.60
C ALA A 401 -15.94 -9.85 7.25
N PRO A 402 -16.85 -9.89 6.25
CA PRO A 402 -17.68 -8.74 5.88
C PRO A 402 -18.38 -8.10 7.09
N LEU A 403 -18.81 -8.91 8.06
CA LEU A 403 -19.50 -8.40 9.23
C LEU A 403 -18.57 -7.73 10.26
N ALA A 404 -17.25 -7.91 10.17
CA ALA A 404 -16.29 -7.13 10.96
C ALA A 404 -16.31 -5.63 10.61
N TRP A 405 -16.75 -5.30 9.38
CA TRP A 405 -16.80 -3.95 8.84
C TRP A 405 -18.18 -3.31 8.94
N THR A 406 -19.23 -4.09 8.71
CA THR A 406 -20.60 -3.58 8.55
C THR A 406 -21.58 -4.06 9.62
N GLY A 407 -21.16 -4.99 10.48
CA GLY A 407 -22.01 -5.61 11.49
C GLY A 407 -23.22 -6.27 10.83
N GLN A 408 -24.39 -6.16 11.47
CA GLN A 408 -25.64 -6.78 10.99
C GLN A 408 -26.21 -6.16 9.70
N GLU A 409 -25.59 -5.10 9.18
CA GLU A 409 -26.01 -4.43 7.95
C GLU A 409 -25.32 -4.98 6.69
N GLY A 410 -24.32 -5.86 6.88
CA GLY A 410 -23.53 -6.45 5.81
C GLY A 410 -24.26 -7.49 4.98
N ALA A 411 -23.79 -7.66 3.75
CA ALA A 411 -23.99 -8.90 3.01
C ALA A 411 -23.13 -10.01 3.62
N THR A 412 -23.55 -11.26 3.45
CA THR A 412 -22.70 -12.43 3.73
C THR A 412 -22.05 -12.92 2.44
N ALA A 413 -21.11 -13.85 2.56
CA ALA A 413 -20.43 -14.46 1.41
C ALA A 413 -20.58 -15.99 1.40
N THR A 414 -20.41 -16.58 0.22
CA THR A 414 -20.21 -18.02 0.05
C THR A 414 -19.01 -18.30 -0.86
N GLY A 415 -18.21 -19.32 -0.57
CA GLY A 415 -16.99 -19.64 -1.32
C GLY A 415 -15.79 -18.80 -0.88
N GLY A 416 -14.80 -18.64 -1.76
CA GLY A 416 -13.57 -17.87 -1.51
C GLY A 416 -12.48 -18.63 -0.74
N ARG A 417 -11.22 -18.26 -0.98
CA ARG A 417 -10.06 -18.95 -0.41
C ARG A 417 -8.94 -18.01 0.01
N MET A 418 -8.26 -18.31 1.11
CA MET A 418 -7.00 -17.66 1.50
C MET A 418 -5.96 -18.74 1.81
N ILE A 419 -5.00 -18.94 0.91
CA ILE A 419 -4.09 -20.09 0.91
C ILE A 419 -2.63 -19.65 0.92
N ASN A 420 -1.81 -20.25 1.77
CA ASN A 420 -0.34 -20.05 1.78
C ASN A 420 0.14 -18.59 1.88
N ASN A 421 -0.69 -17.66 2.37
CA ASN A 421 -0.23 -16.31 2.64
C ASN A 421 0.68 -16.33 3.87
N TYR A 422 1.73 -15.53 3.86
CA TYR A 422 2.80 -15.67 4.83
C TYR A 422 3.40 -14.34 5.28
N THR A 423 3.97 -14.38 6.47
CA THR A 423 4.94 -13.39 6.90
C THR A 423 6.33 -13.90 6.56
N PRO A 424 7.17 -13.12 5.85
CA PRO A 424 8.51 -13.58 5.50
C PRO A 424 9.34 -13.97 6.73
N GLU A 425 10.27 -14.92 6.56
CA GLU A 425 11.09 -15.44 7.66
C GLU A 425 11.84 -14.31 8.39
N GLY A 426 11.74 -14.30 9.72
CA GLY A 426 12.38 -13.29 10.58
C GLY A 426 11.67 -11.93 10.61
N LEU A 427 10.55 -11.77 9.89
CA LEU A 427 9.65 -10.63 10.01
C LEU A 427 8.38 -11.02 10.78
N TYR A 428 7.53 -10.04 11.07
CA TYR A 428 6.31 -10.21 11.85
C TYR A 428 5.24 -9.21 11.36
N ALA A 429 3.97 -9.46 11.69
CA ALA A 429 2.91 -8.47 11.60
C ALA A 429 2.35 -8.16 13.00
N LEU A 430 2.20 -6.88 13.32
CA LEU A 430 1.47 -6.44 14.50
C LEU A 430 -0.01 -6.41 14.14
N ALA A 431 -0.84 -7.15 14.87
CA ALA A 431 -2.28 -7.12 14.62
C ALA A 431 -3.18 -7.31 15.84
N ALA A 432 -4.45 -6.92 15.71
CA ALA A 432 -5.47 -7.32 16.68
C ALA A 432 -6.01 -8.73 16.38
N ALA A 433 -6.08 -9.09 15.10
CA ALA A 433 -6.39 -10.42 14.62
C ALA A 433 -5.43 -10.86 13.52
N GLY A 434 -4.96 -12.10 13.56
CA GLY A 434 -4.21 -12.69 12.45
C GLY A 434 -5.13 -13.08 11.31
N ILE A 435 -6.11 -13.94 11.60
CA ILE A 435 -7.11 -14.39 10.63
C ILE A 435 -8.49 -14.18 11.23
N ALA A 436 -9.42 -13.60 10.46
CA ALA A 436 -10.81 -13.44 10.88
C ALA A 436 -11.80 -13.93 9.82
N VAL A 437 -12.84 -14.65 10.28
CA VAL A 437 -13.96 -15.09 9.45
C VAL A 437 -15.28 -14.80 10.16
N ASP A 438 -16.18 -14.05 9.52
CA ASP A 438 -17.50 -13.71 10.07
C ASP A 438 -18.51 -13.41 8.94
N GLY A 439 -19.60 -14.19 8.86
CA GLY A 439 -20.60 -14.04 7.80
C GLY A 439 -20.23 -14.70 6.48
N VAL A 440 -19.54 -15.84 6.49
CA VAL A 440 -19.05 -16.53 5.28
C VAL A 440 -19.27 -18.04 5.34
N ASP A 441 -19.93 -18.61 4.34
CA ASP A 441 -20.11 -20.06 4.17
C ASP A 441 -19.17 -20.61 3.07
N GLN A 442 -18.84 -21.90 3.11
CA GLN A 442 -18.04 -22.64 2.13
C GLN A 442 -16.64 -22.06 1.81
N TYR A 443 -16.01 -21.38 2.76
CA TYR A 443 -14.65 -20.85 2.56
C TYR A 443 -13.56 -21.92 2.77
N THR A 444 -12.35 -21.64 2.27
CA THR A 444 -11.15 -22.43 2.59
C THR A 444 -9.97 -21.54 2.97
N ILE A 445 -9.50 -21.64 4.21
CA ILE A 445 -8.34 -20.92 4.73
C ILE A 445 -7.32 -21.94 5.26
N ARG A 446 -6.25 -22.18 4.51
CA ARG A 446 -5.26 -23.26 4.74
C ARG A 446 -3.84 -22.84 4.40
N GLY A 447 -2.85 -23.48 5.03
CA GLY A 447 -1.44 -23.31 4.69
C GLY A 447 -0.83 -21.93 4.98
N ASN A 448 -1.59 -20.96 5.51
CA ASN A 448 -1.07 -19.63 5.84
C ASN A 448 -0.04 -19.72 6.98
N GLN A 449 1.05 -18.96 6.86
CA GLN A 449 2.19 -18.99 7.79
C GLN A 449 2.46 -17.59 8.33
N LEU A 450 1.78 -17.20 9.40
CA LEU A 450 1.88 -15.85 9.95
C LEU A 450 2.74 -15.83 11.20
N ASN A 451 3.65 -14.86 11.26
CA ASN A 451 4.40 -14.54 12.46
C ASN A 451 3.86 -13.24 13.06
N LEU A 452 3.27 -13.29 14.24
CA LEU A 452 2.38 -12.23 14.72
C LEU A 452 2.78 -11.71 16.10
N PHE A 453 2.62 -10.40 16.28
CA PHE A 453 2.55 -9.76 17.59
C PHE A 453 1.13 -9.25 17.81
N ILE A 454 0.39 -9.87 18.72
CA ILE A 454 -0.99 -9.49 19.00
C ILE A 454 -1.02 -8.33 20.02
N GLY A 455 -1.73 -7.26 19.68
CA GLY A 455 -1.88 -6.06 20.51
C GLY A 455 -3.32 -5.52 20.56
N PRO A 456 -3.59 -4.48 21.37
CA PRO A 456 -4.93 -4.02 21.76
C PRO A 456 -5.64 -3.15 20.70
N TRP A 457 -5.56 -3.52 19.42
CA TRP A 457 -6.20 -2.75 18.31
C TRP A 457 -7.57 -3.29 17.91
N ALA A 458 -8.18 -4.10 18.78
CA ALA A 458 -9.59 -4.44 18.68
C ALA A 458 -10.42 -3.32 19.32
N ASN A 459 -11.71 -3.22 18.97
CA ASN A 459 -12.62 -2.28 19.61
C ASN A 459 -12.98 -2.71 21.05
N GLU A 460 -12.06 -2.49 21.99
CA GLU A 460 -12.23 -2.83 23.40
C GLU A 460 -13.39 -2.09 24.06
N SER A 461 -13.75 -0.90 23.57
CA SER A 461 -14.89 -0.12 24.06
C SER A 461 -16.24 -0.84 23.83
N SER A 462 -16.31 -1.67 22.78
CA SER A 462 -17.45 -2.56 22.51
C SER A 462 -17.27 -3.95 23.12
N GLY A 463 -16.18 -4.20 23.86
CA GLY A 463 -15.90 -5.46 24.54
C GLY A 463 -15.19 -6.51 23.68
N PHE A 464 -14.65 -6.13 22.52
CA PHE A 464 -13.82 -7.03 21.73
C PHE A 464 -12.42 -7.11 22.32
N SER A 465 -11.84 -8.31 22.29
CA SER A 465 -10.44 -8.56 22.65
C SER A 465 -9.64 -8.98 21.41
N PRO A 466 -8.32 -8.73 21.37
CA PRO A 466 -7.45 -9.27 20.34
C PRO A 466 -7.46 -10.80 20.30
N ARG A 467 -7.28 -11.39 19.11
CA ARG A 467 -7.39 -12.82 18.82
C ARG A 467 -6.29 -13.24 17.85
N ILE A 468 -5.92 -14.52 17.81
CA ILE A 468 -4.98 -15.00 16.78
C ILE A 468 -5.76 -15.39 15.51
N ILE A 469 -6.72 -16.30 15.69
CA ILE A 469 -7.64 -16.74 14.66
C ILE A 469 -9.04 -16.66 15.26
N SER A 470 -9.94 -15.95 14.60
CA SER A 470 -11.35 -15.82 15.00
C SER A 470 -12.26 -16.35 13.91
N MET A 471 -13.27 -17.10 14.32
CA MET A 471 -14.35 -17.56 13.46
C MET A 471 -15.67 -17.32 14.20
N ASN A 472 -16.73 -16.99 13.48
CA ASN A 472 -18.08 -16.99 14.03
C ASN A 472 -18.86 -18.18 13.47
N SER A 473 -18.93 -19.29 14.20
CA SER A 473 -19.61 -20.52 13.72
C SER A 473 -21.12 -20.36 13.56
N ALA A 474 -21.72 -19.35 14.19
CA ALA A 474 -23.15 -19.08 14.07
C ALA A 474 -23.54 -18.55 12.69
N ASN A 475 -22.59 -17.97 11.94
CA ASN A 475 -22.82 -17.41 10.61
C ASN A 475 -21.67 -17.70 9.63
N GLY A 476 -20.82 -18.67 9.97
CA GLY A 476 -19.69 -19.08 9.16
C GLY A 476 -19.50 -20.59 9.21
N LEU A 477 -19.27 -21.18 8.04
CA LEU A 477 -19.04 -22.61 7.89
C LEU A 477 -18.02 -22.82 6.77
N GLY A 478 -16.98 -23.60 7.03
CA GLY A 478 -15.93 -23.81 6.05
C GLY A 478 -14.71 -24.51 6.64
N GLU A 479 -13.63 -24.49 5.89
CA GLU A 479 -12.35 -25.05 6.31
C GLU A 479 -11.42 -23.96 6.83
N LEU A 480 -11.07 -24.03 8.13
CA LEU A 480 -10.14 -23.09 8.77
C LEU A 480 -8.95 -23.83 9.37
N GLN A 481 -7.73 -23.34 9.11
CA GLN A 481 -6.50 -23.85 9.71
C GLN A 481 -6.37 -23.54 11.20
N GLY A 482 -5.77 -24.49 11.92
CA GLY A 482 -5.46 -24.35 13.34
C GLY A 482 -6.68 -24.28 14.25
N SER A 483 -6.42 -24.11 15.54
CA SER A 483 -7.45 -23.79 16.54
C SER A 483 -7.89 -22.33 16.37
N TYR A 484 -9.14 -22.02 16.67
CA TYR A 484 -9.69 -20.68 16.59
C TYR A 484 -10.57 -20.37 17.79
N GLU A 485 -10.77 -19.09 18.04
CA GLU A 485 -11.77 -18.59 18.98
C GLU A 485 -13.11 -18.47 18.24
N ASP A 486 -14.13 -19.17 18.73
CA ASP A 486 -15.49 -19.12 18.17
C ASP A 486 -16.25 -17.92 18.75
N LEU A 487 -15.97 -16.75 18.19
CA LEU A 487 -16.48 -15.46 18.65
C LEU A 487 -16.80 -14.57 17.45
N PRO A 488 -17.89 -13.79 17.50
CA PRO A 488 -18.23 -12.87 16.44
C PRO A 488 -17.22 -11.71 16.36
N MET A 489 -17.07 -11.16 15.16
CA MET A 489 -16.32 -9.93 14.86
C MET A 489 -17.21 -8.68 14.90
N HIS A 490 -18.47 -8.84 15.30
CA HIS A 490 -19.43 -7.78 15.52
C HIS A 490 -20.47 -8.19 16.57
N ASP A 491 -21.09 -7.22 17.22
CA ASP A 491 -22.22 -7.46 18.11
C ASP A 491 -23.13 -6.23 18.17
N ALA A 492 -24.09 -6.23 19.10
CA ALA A 492 -24.99 -5.09 19.27
C ALA A 492 -24.30 -3.83 19.83
N LYS A 493 -23.09 -3.95 20.37
CA LYS A 493 -22.31 -2.86 20.96
C LYS A 493 -21.32 -2.26 19.96
N GLY A 494 -21.02 -2.95 18.86
CA GLY A 494 -20.22 -2.39 17.78
C GLY A 494 -19.54 -3.44 16.90
N LEU A 495 -18.50 -2.97 16.22
CA LEU A 495 -17.69 -3.73 15.28
C LEU A 495 -16.32 -4.00 15.89
N PHE A 496 -15.68 -5.13 15.54
CA PHE A 496 -14.30 -5.42 15.93
C PHE A 496 -13.34 -4.35 15.42
N ILE A 497 -13.54 -3.92 14.17
CA ILE A 497 -12.80 -2.84 13.54
C ILE A 497 -13.46 -1.51 13.92
N SER A 498 -12.68 -0.53 14.38
CA SER A 498 -13.20 0.79 14.71
C SER A 498 -12.20 1.87 14.33
N SER A 499 -12.69 2.88 13.63
CA SER A 499 -11.93 4.10 13.32
C SER A 499 -11.73 5.00 14.53
N ALA A 500 -12.50 4.78 15.61
CA ALA A 500 -12.44 5.60 16.83
C ALA A 500 -11.29 5.19 17.77
N LEU A 501 -10.47 4.20 17.42
CA LEU A 501 -9.28 3.85 18.19
C LEU A 501 -8.24 4.97 18.04
N GLY A 502 -8.15 5.82 19.06
CA GLY A 502 -7.31 7.01 19.05
C GLY A 502 -5.82 6.70 19.26
N GLU A 503 -4.99 7.35 18.44
CA GLU A 503 -3.51 7.50 18.50
C GLU A 503 -2.64 6.21 18.54
N PRO A 504 -1.40 6.28 18.01
CA PRO A 504 -0.48 5.14 18.02
C PRO A 504 0.07 4.85 19.43
N PHE A 505 0.22 3.56 19.75
CA PHE A 505 1.04 2.93 20.80
C PHE A 505 1.59 3.86 21.91
N ALA A 506 0.88 4.15 23.00
CA ALA A 506 1.54 4.82 24.13
C ALA A 506 2.65 3.92 24.73
N SER A 507 2.29 2.67 25.02
CA SER A 507 3.17 1.56 25.38
C SER A 507 2.32 0.30 25.45
N ASP A 508 2.48 -0.62 24.51
CA ASP A 508 1.66 -1.84 24.45
C ASP A 508 2.48 -3.08 24.78
N GLU A 509 1.89 -4.00 25.54
CA GLU A 509 2.41 -5.35 25.71
C GLU A 509 1.92 -6.22 24.55
N LEU A 510 2.86 -6.63 23.71
CA LEU A 510 2.60 -7.45 22.54
C LEU A 510 2.87 -8.91 22.84
N ARG A 511 1.97 -9.80 22.43
CA ARG A 511 2.13 -11.25 22.60
C ARG A 511 2.57 -11.89 21.29
N HIS A 512 3.71 -12.57 21.31
CA HIS A 512 4.24 -13.26 20.13
C HIS A 512 3.49 -14.59 19.90
N CYS A 513 3.04 -14.82 18.66
CA CYS A 513 2.44 -16.08 18.26
C CYS A 513 2.76 -16.43 16.81
N THR A 514 2.64 -17.71 16.50
CA THR A 514 2.83 -18.22 15.14
C THR A 514 1.59 -19.00 14.69
N VAL A 515 1.10 -18.67 13.51
CA VAL A 515 0.08 -19.42 12.78
C VAL A 515 0.79 -20.26 11.73
N ALA A 516 0.61 -21.58 11.79
CA ALA A 516 1.08 -22.52 10.78
C ALA A 516 0.16 -23.75 10.82
N ASP A 517 0.05 -24.46 9.70
CA ASP A 517 -0.61 -25.76 9.68
C ASP A 517 0.27 -26.80 10.37
N GLU A 518 -0.32 -27.61 11.27
CA GLU A 518 0.42 -28.61 12.04
C GLU A 518 0.94 -29.76 11.18
N THR A 519 0.39 -29.91 9.97
CA THR A 519 0.78 -30.95 9.01
C THR A 519 2.05 -30.67 8.21
N TYR A 520 2.63 -29.46 8.28
CA TYR A 520 3.79 -29.05 7.48
C TYR A 520 5.10 -28.89 8.28
N LYS A 521 5.19 -29.48 9.48
CA LYS A 521 6.46 -29.54 10.22
C LYS A 521 7.25 -30.80 9.84
N GLU A 522 8.07 -30.70 8.79
CA GLU A 522 9.22 -31.61 8.57
C GLU A 522 10.54 -30.96 9.01
#